data_AF-A0A4P7AGQ2-F1
#
_entry.id   AF-A0A4P7AGQ2-F1
#
_cell.length_a   1.000
_cell.length_b   1.000
_cell.length_c   1.000
_cell.angle_alpha   90.00
_cell.angle_beta   90.00
_cell.angle_gamma   90.00
#
_symmetry.space_group_name_H-M   'P 1'
#
loop_
_entity.id
_entity.type
_entity.pdbx_description
1 polymer ?
#
loop_
_entity_poly.entity_id
_entity_poly.type
_entity_poly.pdbx_seq_one_letter_code
_entity_poly.pdbx_strand_id
1 'polypeptide(L)'
;MEFKLVKPILKKPLIWMGSIVFATLIIYLIVILTTSLEKKAKIIWVCQISLNFICIYFVSIVLNFSKASVTIFNDIHTTTNLETNEINVEIKASKYTHIFSIFFSIICFFIHITSGSQLQKITWGDYAKSYWWVFMIIMVYNIIYFYLFFNINSYLLNASEKFKLSYIDFYKNAKEHIDNKKSV
;
A
#
# COMPACT_ATOMS: atom_id res chain seq x y z
N MET A 1 11.19 -3.06 -19.93
CA MET A 1 10.30 -4.04 -19.26
C MET A 1 8.84 -3.82 -19.64
N GLU A 2 8.14 -4.88 -20.05
CA GLU A 2 6.70 -4.82 -20.34
C GLU A 2 5.84 -4.88 -19.08
N PHE A 3 5.17 -3.78 -18.74
CA PHE A 3 4.25 -3.72 -17.59
C PHE A 3 3.10 -4.73 -17.66
N LYS A 4 2.78 -5.22 -18.87
CA LYS A 4 1.77 -6.27 -19.10
C LYS A 4 2.09 -7.57 -18.37
N LEU A 5 3.36 -7.88 -18.12
CA LEU A 5 3.79 -9.09 -17.39
C LEU A 5 3.65 -8.94 -15.87
N VAL A 6 3.72 -7.70 -15.37
CA VAL A 6 3.66 -7.38 -13.94
C VAL A 6 2.22 -7.29 -13.43
N LYS A 7 1.32 -6.75 -14.26
CA LYS A 7 -0.08 -6.47 -13.91
C LYS A 7 -0.87 -7.69 -13.37
N PRO A 8 -0.74 -8.92 -13.92
CA PRO A 8 -1.44 -10.09 -13.39
C PRO A 8 -0.96 -10.51 -12.00
N ILE A 9 0.34 -10.36 -11.73
CA ILE A 9 0.95 -10.70 -10.44
C ILE A 9 0.43 -9.76 -9.36
N LEU A 10 0.37 -8.46 -9.66
CA LEU A 10 -0.08 -7.41 -8.73
C LEU A 10 -1.60 -7.36 -8.52
N LYS A 11 -2.40 -8.06 -9.35
CA LYS A 11 -3.85 -8.20 -9.13
C LYS A 11 -4.17 -9.12 -7.95
N LYS A 12 -3.38 -10.17 -7.71
CA LYS A 12 -3.64 -11.13 -6.61
C LYS A 12 -3.58 -10.45 -5.23
N PRO A 13 -2.53 -9.65 -4.90
CA PRO A 13 -2.47 -8.87 -3.67
C PRO A 13 -3.68 -7.97 -3.47
N LEU A 14 -4.17 -7.32 -4.54
CA LEU A 14 -5.33 -6.44 -4.43
C LEU A 14 -6.57 -7.19 -3.96
N ILE A 15 -6.85 -8.37 -4.53
CA ILE A 15 -7.99 -9.18 -4.12
C ILE A 15 -7.83 -9.62 -2.66
N TRP A 16 -6.65 -10.11 -2.28
CA TRP A 16 -6.39 -10.56 -0.90
C TRP A 16 -6.52 -9.43 0.12
N MET A 17 -5.92 -8.27 -0.17
CA MET A 17 -6.03 -7.10 0.70
C MET A 17 -7.46 -6.57 0.74
N GLY A 18 -8.21 -6.64 -0.36
CA GLY A 18 -9.63 -6.30 -0.41
C GLY A 18 -10.47 -7.21 0.51
N SER A 19 -10.20 -8.52 0.51
CA SER A 19 -10.84 -9.47 1.43
C SER A 19 -10.50 -9.16 2.89
N ILE A 20 -9.24 -8.84 3.20
CA ILE A 20 -8.81 -8.45 4.56
C ILE A 20 -9.52 -7.16 5.00
N VAL A 21 -9.56 -6.15 4.14
CA VAL A 21 -10.27 -4.88 4.39
C VAL A 21 -11.73 -5.13 4.70
N PHE A 22 -12.41 -5.93 3.87
CA PHE A 22 -13.84 -6.19 4.03
C PHE A 22 -14.15 -7.00 5.29
N ALA A 23 -13.37 -8.06 5.56
CA ALA A 23 -13.51 -8.85 6.79
C ALA A 23 -13.27 -7.99 8.04
N THR A 24 -12.23 -7.16 8.02
CA THR A 24 -11.91 -6.26 9.14
C THR A 24 -13.02 -5.23 9.32
N LEU A 25 -13.53 -4.65 8.24
CA LEU A 25 -14.64 -3.69 8.27
C LEU A 25 -15.86 -4.30 8.96
N ILE A 26 -16.26 -5.52 8.59
CA ILE A 26 -17.40 -6.21 9.22
C ILE A 26 -17.18 -6.36 10.73
N ILE A 27 -15.98 -6.79 11.16
CA ILE A 27 -15.64 -6.93 12.58
C ILE A 27 -15.79 -5.58 13.30
N TYR A 28 -15.23 -4.50 12.74
CA TYR A 28 -15.37 -3.15 13.32
C TYR A 28 -16.82 -2.70 13.40
N LEU A 29 -17.62 -2.94 12.37
CA LEU A 29 -19.04 -2.58 12.38
C LEU A 29 -19.79 -3.29 13.51
N ILE A 30 -19.55 -4.60 13.71
CA ILE A 30 -20.15 -5.35 14.82
C ILE A 30 -19.76 -4.74 16.17
N VAL A 31 -18.48 -4.40 16.37
CA VAL A 31 -17.99 -3.80 17.62
C VAL A 31 -18.63 -2.43 17.90
N ILE A 32 -18.73 -1.57 16.89
CA ILE A 32 -19.33 -0.24 17.04
C ILE A 32 -20.83 -0.33 17.30
N LEU A 33 -21.52 -1.26 16.64
CA LEU A 33 -22.97 -1.40 16.80
C LEU A 33 -23.34 -1.99 18.17
N THR A 34 -22.49 -2.84 18.75
CA THR A 34 -22.72 -3.49 20.06
C THR A 34 -22.32 -2.64 21.26
N THR A 35 -21.39 -1.69 21.11
CA THR A 35 -20.97 -0.78 22.20
C THR A 35 -22.09 0.16 22.66
N SER A 36 -22.05 0.62 23.93
CA SER A 36 -23.07 1.49 24.53
C SER A 36 -22.90 2.98 24.15
N LEU A 37 -22.60 3.26 22.88
CA LEU A 37 -22.50 4.62 22.36
C LEU A 37 -23.87 5.18 21.98
N GLU A 38 -24.02 6.50 22.04
CA GLU A 38 -25.20 7.17 21.50
C GLU A 38 -25.38 6.88 20.00
N LYS A 39 -26.64 6.76 19.56
CA LYS A 39 -26.98 6.44 18.17
C LYS A 39 -26.31 7.38 17.17
N LYS A 40 -26.26 8.69 17.47
CA LYS A 40 -25.60 9.69 16.62
C LYS A 40 -24.09 9.43 16.50
N ALA A 41 -23.42 9.12 17.62
CA ALA A 41 -21.99 8.80 17.62
C ALA A 41 -21.70 7.51 16.83
N LYS A 42 -22.52 6.46 17.01
CA LYS A 42 -22.38 5.20 16.25
C LYS A 42 -22.43 5.42 14.74
N ILE A 43 -23.40 6.19 14.25
CA ILE A 43 -23.55 6.47 12.82
C ILE A 43 -22.31 7.16 12.28
N ILE A 44 -21.83 8.20 12.99
CA ILE A 44 -20.64 8.96 12.56
C ILE A 44 -19.43 8.03 12.47
N TRP A 45 -19.21 7.20 13.49
CA TRP A 45 -18.07 6.26 13.52
C TRP A 45 -18.15 5.22 12.41
N VAL A 46 -19.33 4.65 12.17
CA VAL A 46 -19.56 3.70 11.08
C VAL A 46 -19.20 4.35 9.75
N CYS A 47 -19.66 5.57 9.48
CA CYS A 47 -19.35 6.29 8.25
C CYS A 47 -17.85 6.56 8.10
N GLN A 48 -17.19 7.07 9.15
CA GLN A 48 -15.77 7.40 9.10
C GLN A 48 -14.87 6.17 8.92
N ILE A 49 -15.14 5.11 9.68
CA ILE A 49 -14.36 3.87 9.59
C ILE A 49 -14.57 3.23 8.23
N SER A 50 -15.80 3.17 7.73
CA SER A 50 -16.09 2.65 6.39
C SER A 50 -15.35 3.46 5.31
N LEU A 51 -15.37 4.79 5.42
CA LEU A 51 -14.64 5.67 4.49
C LEU A 51 -13.13 5.40 4.54
N ASN A 52 -12.54 5.20 5.73
CA ASN A 52 -11.14 4.85 5.86
C ASN A 52 -10.79 3.58 5.08
N PHE A 53 -11.54 2.52 5.31
CA PHE A 53 -11.32 1.21 4.68
C PHE A 53 -11.48 1.27 3.16
N ILE A 54 -12.45 2.03 2.66
CA ILE A 54 -12.61 2.29 1.23
C ILE A 54 -11.41 3.07 0.67
N CYS A 55 -10.98 4.12 1.37
CA CYS A 55 -9.85 4.95 0.95
C CYS A 55 -8.54 4.16 0.86
N ILE A 56 -8.17 3.38 1.88
CA ILE A 56 -6.93 2.60 1.86
C ILE A 56 -6.92 1.57 0.73
N TYR A 57 -8.09 0.96 0.47
CA TYR A 57 -8.23 -0.01 -0.61
C TYR A 57 -8.13 0.66 -1.99
N PHE A 58 -8.81 1.80 -2.17
CA PHE A 58 -8.73 2.57 -3.41
C PHE A 58 -7.30 3.04 -3.70
N VAL A 59 -6.58 3.53 -2.69
CA VAL A 59 -5.18 3.93 -2.83
C VAL A 59 -4.32 2.74 -3.24
N SER A 60 -4.51 1.57 -2.62
CA SER A 60 -3.79 0.34 -2.99
C SER A 60 -4.01 -0.04 -4.44
N ILE A 61 -5.25 0.09 -4.94
CA ILE A 61 -5.60 -0.14 -6.35
C ILE A 61 -4.81 0.82 -7.27
N VAL A 62 -4.83 2.12 -6.97
CA VAL A 62 -4.13 3.13 -7.77
C VAL A 62 -2.62 2.85 -7.81
N LEU A 63 -2.03 2.49 -6.66
CA LEU A 63 -0.62 2.17 -6.54
C LEU A 63 -0.21 0.94 -7.37
N ASN A 64 -1.03 -0.11 -7.41
CA ASN A 64 -0.70 -1.34 -8.16
C ASN A 64 -1.01 -1.26 -9.66
N PHE A 65 -1.86 -0.32 -10.10
CA PHE A 65 -2.13 -0.14 -11.53
C PHE A 65 -1.20 0.84 -12.24
N SER A 66 -0.46 1.67 -11.49
CA SER A 66 0.50 2.61 -12.05
C SER A 66 1.89 2.00 -12.16
N LYS A 67 2.46 1.98 -13.37
CA LYS A 67 3.86 1.55 -13.61
C LYS A 67 4.84 2.38 -12.78
N ALA A 68 4.63 3.71 -12.72
CA ALA A 68 5.49 4.61 -11.97
C ALA A 68 5.48 4.29 -10.49
N SER A 69 4.30 4.04 -9.92
CA SER A 69 4.16 3.68 -8.50
C SER A 69 4.86 2.36 -8.20
N VAL A 70 4.67 1.32 -9.03
CA VAL A 70 5.35 0.03 -8.84
C VAL A 70 6.87 0.18 -8.83
N THR A 71 7.42 1.03 -9.71
CA THR A 71 8.86 1.33 -9.75
C THR A 71 9.34 2.12 -8.53
N ILE A 72 8.56 3.08 -8.02
CA ILE A 72 8.93 3.87 -6.84
C ILE A 72 8.92 3.03 -5.56
N PHE A 73 7.98 2.10 -5.44
CA PHE A 73 7.78 1.34 -4.21
C PHE A 73 8.49 -0.02 -4.20
N ASN A 74 9.12 -0.44 -5.30
CA ASN A 74 9.90 -1.68 -5.38
C ASN A 74 11.28 -1.39 -5.98
N ASP A 75 12.32 -1.57 -5.19
CA ASP A 75 13.71 -1.52 -5.62
C ASP A 75 14.10 -2.87 -6.24
N ILE A 76 14.73 -2.86 -7.43
CA ILE A 76 15.21 -4.07 -8.09
C ILE A 76 16.73 -4.08 -8.01
N HIS A 77 17.27 -5.07 -7.28
CA HIS A 77 18.69 -5.30 -7.13
C HIS A 77 19.13 -6.42 -8.09
N THR A 78 20.18 -6.15 -8.86
CA THR A 78 20.85 -7.15 -9.68
C THR A 78 22.21 -7.47 -9.07
N THR A 79 22.48 -8.76 -8.85
CA THR A 79 23.80 -9.24 -8.44
C THR A 79 24.32 -10.16 -9.54
N THR A 80 25.54 -9.91 -10.01
CA THR A 80 26.18 -10.76 -11.03
C THR A 80 27.27 -11.56 -10.36
N ASN A 81 27.18 -12.89 -10.46
CA ASN A 81 28.29 -13.74 -10.06
C ASN A 81 29.40 -13.62 -11.12
N LEU A 82 30.58 -13.13 -10.71
CA LEU A 82 31.72 -12.89 -11.60
C LEU A 82 32.34 -14.19 -12.14
N GLU A 83 32.10 -15.32 -11.47
CA GLU A 83 32.63 -16.62 -11.86
C GLU A 83 31.73 -17.34 -12.87
N THR A 84 30.40 -17.22 -12.74
CA THR A 84 29.42 -17.92 -13.59
C THR A 84 28.70 -17.01 -14.59
N ASN A 85 28.90 -15.69 -14.52
CA ASN A 85 28.15 -14.67 -15.25
C ASN A 85 26.61 -14.75 -15.04
N GLU A 86 26.16 -15.45 -14.01
CA GLU A 86 24.74 -15.53 -13.68
C GLU A 86 24.27 -14.23 -13.02
N ILE A 87 23.16 -13.70 -13.53
CA ILE A 87 22.51 -12.49 -13.01
C ILE A 87 21.36 -12.92 -12.12
N ASN A 88 21.46 -12.68 -10.83
CA ASN A 88 20.37 -12.86 -9.88
C ASN A 88 19.61 -11.53 -9.70
N VAL A 89 18.28 -11.61 -9.74
CA VAL A 89 17.38 -10.47 -9.60
C VAL A 89 16.59 -10.62 -8.29
N GLU A 90 16.74 -9.63 -7.42
CA GLU A 90 16.03 -9.55 -6.14
C GLU A 90 15.21 -8.25 -6.09
N ILE A 91 13.94 -8.34 -5.71
CA ILE A 91 13.03 -7.21 -5.56
C ILE A 91 12.82 -6.93 -4.08
N LYS A 92 13.03 -5.70 -3.62
CA LYS A 92 12.81 -5.27 -2.23
C LYS A 92 11.83 -4.12 -2.18
N ALA A 93 11.08 -4.02 -1.09
CA ALA A 93 10.27 -2.85 -0.82
C ALA A 93 11.18 -1.63 -0.67
N SER A 94 10.91 -0.55 -1.41
CA SER A 94 11.73 0.66 -1.34
C SER A 94 11.55 1.38 -0.01
N LYS A 95 12.52 2.19 0.41
CA LYS A 95 12.39 3.05 1.61
C LYS A 95 11.21 4.03 1.51
N TYR A 96 10.81 4.38 0.28
CA TYR A 96 9.62 5.20 0.03
C TYR A 96 8.32 4.55 0.53
N THR A 97 8.27 3.22 0.66
CA THR A 97 7.11 2.53 1.24
C THR A 97 6.88 2.94 2.70
N HIS A 98 7.94 3.08 3.49
CA HIS A 98 7.88 3.54 4.87
C HIS A 98 7.38 4.98 4.96
N ILE A 99 8.01 5.88 4.20
CA ILE A 99 7.66 7.30 4.18
C ILE A 99 6.21 7.48 3.77
N PHE A 100 5.78 6.80 2.70
CA PHE A 100 4.40 6.86 2.22
C PHE A 100 3.40 6.35 3.26
N SER A 101 3.67 5.18 3.85
CA SER A 101 2.74 4.56 4.82
C SER A 101 2.51 5.46 6.04
N ILE A 102 3.57 6.08 6.56
CA ILE A 102 3.46 7.03 7.69
C ILE A 102 2.72 8.30 7.25
N PHE A 103 3.18 8.94 6.19
CA PHE A 103 2.64 10.23 5.76
C PHE A 103 1.16 10.13 5.39
N PHE A 104 0.79 9.08 4.65
CA PHE A 104 -0.59 8.81 4.30
C PHE A 104 -1.45 8.55 5.55
N SER A 105 -0.95 7.79 6.52
CA SER A 105 -1.70 7.50 7.75
C SER A 105 -1.92 8.74 8.61
N ILE A 106 -0.94 9.65 8.67
CA ILE A 106 -1.07 10.96 9.33
C ILE A 106 -2.12 11.82 8.62
N ILE A 107 -2.10 11.87 7.28
CA ILE A 107 -3.12 12.61 6.52
C ILE A 107 -4.52 12.04 6.80
N CYS A 108 -4.69 10.72 6.74
CA CYS A 108 -5.97 10.08 7.07
C CYS A 108 -6.43 10.45 8.48
N PHE A 109 -5.53 10.42 9.46
CA PHE A 109 -5.84 10.81 10.84
C PHE A 109 -6.46 12.21 10.92
N PHE A 110 -5.84 13.21 10.27
CA PHE A 110 -6.37 14.58 10.27
C PHE A 110 -7.68 14.71 9.48
N ILE A 111 -7.84 13.98 8.38
CA ILE A 111 -9.11 13.94 7.63
C ILE A 111 -10.23 13.38 8.52
N HIS A 112 -9.97 12.32 9.27
CA HIS A 112 -10.96 11.74 10.18
C HIS A 112 -11.33 12.70 11.32
N ILE A 113 -10.36 13.33 11.97
CA ILE A 113 -10.64 14.31 13.03
C ILE A 113 -11.47 15.47 12.48
N THR A 114 -11.06 16.03 11.34
CA THR A 114 -11.72 17.21 10.76
C THR A 114 -13.13 16.89 10.26
N SER A 115 -13.31 15.76 9.56
CA SER A 115 -14.64 15.34 9.10
C SER A 115 -15.57 15.03 10.26
N GLY A 116 -15.07 14.42 11.34
CA GLY A 116 -15.87 14.06 12.50
C GLY A 116 -16.31 15.29 13.31
N SER A 117 -15.41 16.25 13.48
CA SER A 117 -15.73 17.52 14.13
C SER A 117 -16.79 18.31 13.35
N GLN A 118 -16.69 18.33 12.02
CA GLN A 118 -17.70 18.93 11.14
C GLN A 118 -19.07 18.24 11.25
N LEU A 119 -19.10 16.90 11.26
CA LEU A 119 -20.34 16.12 11.40
C LEU A 119 -21.02 16.34 12.76
N GLN A 120 -20.22 16.52 13.82
CA GLN A 120 -20.74 16.80 15.17
C GLN A 120 -21.01 18.29 15.42
N LYS A 121 -20.56 19.19 14.54
CA LYS A 121 -20.62 20.65 14.69
C LYS A 121 -19.90 21.13 15.97
N ILE A 122 -18.76 20.53 16.29
CA ILE A 122 -17.90 20.94 17.41
C ILE A 122 -16.50 21.29 16.90
N THR A 123 -15.68 21.91 17.74
CA THR A 123 -14.30 22.23 17.36
C THR A 123 -13.48 20.95 17.20
N TRP A 124 -12.48 20.99 16.32
CA TRP A 124 -11.54 19.87 16.11
C TRP A 124 -10.87 19.39 17.42
N GLY A 125 -10.55 20.30 18.32
CA GLY A 125 -9.88 20.02 19.59
C GLY A 125 -10.80 19.33 20.58
N ASP A 126 -12.07 19.74 20.66
CA ASP A 126 -13.05 19.11 21.53
C ASP A 126 -13.43 17.71 21.04
N TYR A 127 -13.51 17.54 19.71
CA TYR A 127 -13.71 16.23 19.11
C TYR A 127 -12.51 15.29 19.37
N ALA A 128 -11.29 15.80 19.20
CA ALA A 128 -10.08 15.02 19.46
C ALA A 128 -9.98 14.59 20.94
N LYS A 129 -10.29 15.45 21.90
CA LYS A 129 -10.24 15.08 23.34
C LYS A 129 -11.05 13.82 23.66
N SER A 130 -12.23 13.68 23.05
CA SER A 130 -13.13 12.56 23.31
C SER A 130 -12.76 11.29 22.52
N TYR A 131 -12.15 11.44 21.34
CA TYR A 131 -12.07 10.34 20.36
C TYR A 131 -10.67 10.09 19.76
N TRP A 132 -9.62 10.79 20.21
CA TRP A 132 -8.27 10.70 19.63
C TRP A 132 -7.73 9.26 19.56
N TRP A 133 -7.97 8.44 20.58
CA TRP A 133 -7.46 7.07 20.67
C TRP A 133 -8.00 6.17 19.55
N VAL A 134 -9.21 6.44 19.07
CA VAL A 134 -9.87 5.72 17.98
C VAL A 134 -9.13 5.98 16.67
N PHE A 135 -8.80 7.25 16.42
CA PHE A 135 -8.06 7.65 15.23
C PHE A 135 -6.62 7.15 15.28
N MET A 136 -6.03 7.01 16.47
CA MET A 136 -4.75 6.34 16.63
C MET A 136 -4.80 4.85 16.25
N ILE A 137 -5.84 4.12 16.65
CA ILE A 137 -6.03 2.71 16.25
C ILE A 137 -6.14 2.61 14.72
N ILE A 138 -6.95 3.48 14.10
CA ILE A 138 -7.11 3.53 12.64
C ILE A 138 -5.77 3.87 11.95
N MET A 139 -5.01 4.82 12.49
CA MET A 139 -3.70 5.19 11.97
C MET A 139 -2.73 4.00 12.02
N VAL A 140 -2.64 3.30 13.16
CA VAL A 140 -1.79 2.10 13.30
C VAL A 140 -2.25 1.01 12.33
N TYR A 141 -3.56 0.80 12.18
CA TYR A 141 -4.09 -0.14 11.21
C TYR A 141 -3.66 0.20 9.78
N ASN A 142 -3.78 1.48 9.37
CA ASN A 142 -3.38 1.93 8.04
C ASN A 142 -1.89 1.69 7.79
N ILE A 143 -1.03 1.97 8.79
CA ILE A 143 0.40 1.68 8.70
C ILE A 143 0.62 0.18 8.46
N ILE A 144 0.08 -0.68 9.32
CA ILE A 144 0.23 -2.14 9.20
C ILE A 144 -0.27 -2.62 7.85
N TYR A 145 -1.43 -2.13 7.41
CA TYR A 145 -2.05 -2.47 6.14
C TYR A 145 -1.13 -2.17 4.96
N PHE A 146 -0.59 -0.95 4.86
CA PHE A 146 0.30 -0.58 3.74
C PHE A 146 1.63 -1.34 3.79
N TYR A 147 2.18 -1.58 4.98
CA TYR A 147 3.36 -2.42 5.12
C TYR A 147 3.13 -3.84 4.59
N LEU A 148 2.04 -4.48 5.00
CA LEU A 148 1.69 -5.81 4.49
C LEU A 148 1.47 -5.78 2.99
N PHE A 149 0.74 -4.78 2.48
CA PHE A 149 0.50 -4.62 1.05
C PHE A 149 1.79 -4.53 0.23
N PHE A 150 2.72 -3.64 0.59
CA PHE A 150 3.98 -3.48 -0.14
C PHE A 150 4.87 -4.73 -0.04
N ASN A 151 4.98 -5.33 1.14
CA ASN A 151 5.80 -6.53 1.32
C ASN A 151 5.23 -7.74 0.55
N ILE A 152 3.91 -7.92 0.52
CA ILE A 152 3.27 -8.97 -0.29
C ILE A 152 3.51 -8.72 -1.78
N ASN A 153 3.45 -7.47 -2.24
CA ASN A 153 3.77 -7.13 -3.62
C ASN A 153 5.22 -7.51 -3.97
N SER A 154 6.21 -7.10 -3.16
CA SER A 154 7.62 -7.45 -3.40
C SER A 154 7.85 -8.96 -3.33
N TYR A 155 7.21 -9.67 -2.39
CA TYR A 155 7.26 -11.13 -2.28
C TYR A 155 6.76 -11.83 -3.54
N LEU A 156 5.59 -11.44 -4.06
CA LEU A 156 5.05 -12.08 -5.26
C LEU A 156 5.85 -11.77 -6.53
N LEU A 157 6.45 -10.58 -6.62
CA LEU A 157 7.36 -10.25 -7.70
C LEU A 157 8.64 -11.11 -7.63
N ASN A 158 9.17 -11.30 -6.42
CA ASN A 158 10.31 -12.20 -6.18
C ASN A 158 10.00 -13.67 -6.50
N ALA A 159 8.78 -14.12 -6.28
CA ALA A 159 8.36 -15.48 -6.59
C ALA A 159 8.12 -15.70 -8.11
N SER A 160 8.10 -14.65 -8.93
CA SER A 160 7.83 -14.77 -10.35
C SER A 160 9.12 -14.94 -11.17
N GLU A 161 9.42 -16.17 -11.57
CA GLU A 161 10.54 -16.46 -12.49
C GLU A 161 10.38 -15.73 -13.82
N LYS A 162 9.15 -15.69 -14.36
CA LYS A 162 8.85 -14.97 -15.61
C LYS A 162 9.19 -13.48 -15.53
N PHE A 163 8.94 -12.85 -14.38
CA PHE A 163 9.33 -11.46 -14.14
C PHE A 163 10.85 -11.33 -14.13
N LYS A 164 11.55 -12.20 -13.38
CA LYS A 164 13.01 -12.16 -13.24
C LYS A 164 13.72 -12.36 -14.59
N LEU A 165 13.33 -13.37 -15.36
CA LEU A 165 13.89 -13.62 -16.70
C LEU A 165 13.68 -12.44 -17.64
N SER A 166 12.47 -11.88 -17.69
CA SER A 166 12.19 -10.69 -18.51
C SER A 166 13.02 -9.47 -18.10
N TYR A 167 13.35 -9.34 -16.80
CA TYR A 167 14.21 -8.27 -16.31
C TYR A 167 15.68 -8.51 -16.67
N ILE A 168 16.16 -9.75 -16.59
CA ILE A 168 17.52 -10.14 -17.02
C ILE A 168 17.71 -9.84 -18.51
N ASP A 169 16.76 -10.22 -19.36
CA ASP A 169 16.82 -9.95 -20.80
C ASP A 169 16.85 -8.44 -21.08
N PHE A 170 16.00 -7.67 -20.39
CA PHE A 170 16.02 -6.22 -20.49
C PHE A 170 17.38 -5.63 -20.08
N TYR A 171 17.99 -6.14 -19.01
CA TYR A 171 19.28 -5.68 -18.51
C TYR A 171 20.42 -6.00 -19.49
N LYS A 172 20.46 -7.22 -20.05
CA LYS A 172 21.45 -7.62 -21.06
C LYS A 172 21.36 -6.75 -22.32
N ASN A 173 20.15 -6.59 -22.87
CA ASN A 173 19.92 -5.77 -24.07
C ASN A 173 20.28 -4.29 -23.84
N ALA A 174 20.01 -3.76 -22.65
CA ALA A 174 20.38 -2.39 -22.29
C ALA A 174 21.90 -2.22 -22.19
N LYS A 175 22.61 -3.21 -21.64
CA LYS A 175 24.07 -3.21 -21.54
C LYS A 175 24.73 -3.24 -22.92
N GLU A 176 24.29 -4.14 -23.80
CA GLU A 176 24.78 -4.22 -25.19
C GLU A 176 24.58 -2.91 -25.96
N HIS A 177 23.44 -2.24 -25.78
CA HIS A 177 23.19 -0.94 -26.39
C HIS A 177 24.12 0.17 -25.89
N ILE A 178 24.51 0.15 -24.62
CA ILE A 178 25.44 1.12 -24.03
C ILE A 178 26.86 0.86 -24.53
N ASP A 179 27.27 -0.41 -24.57
CA ASP A 179 28.61 -0.79 -25.01
C ASP A 179 28.80 -0.50 -26.51
N ASN A 180 27.79 -0.77 -27.35
CA ASN A 180 27.79 -0.40 -28.78
C ASN A 180 27.76 1.11 -29.04
N LYS A 181 27.32 1.92 -28.07
CA LYS A 181 27.36 3.39 -28.17
C LYS A 181 28.71 4.00 -27.78
N LYS A 182 29.55 3.25 -27.06
CA LYS A 182 30.90 3.67 -26.66
C LYS A 182 31.96 3.29 -27.70
N SER A 183 31.65 2.37 -28.61
CA SER A 183 32.53 1.90 -29.68
C SER A 183 32.40 2.69 -30.99
N VAL A 184 31.57 3.73 -31.02
CA VAL A 184 31.41 4.72 -32.11
C VAL A 184 31.90 6.07 -31.62
#